data_AF-A0A085ZXI2-F1
#
_entry.id   AF-A0A085ZXI2-F1
#
_cell.length_a   1.000
_cell.length_b   1.000
_cell.length_c   1.000
_cell.angle_alpha   90.00
_cell.angle_beta   90.00
_cell.angle_gamma   90.00
#
_symmetry.space_group_name_H-M   'P 1'
#
loop_
_entity.id
_entity.type
_entity.pdbx_description
1 polymer ?
#
loop_
_entity_poly.entity_id
_entity_poly.type
_entity_poly.pdbx_seq_one_letter_code
_entity_poly.pdbx_strand_id
1 'polypeptide(L)' 'MLTDKEMLQIAERYLKKIGEGSIEAMIYSDDTIKKPYGNIYFFNSKKFILTGEFKYELGGNAPFLVEK' A
#
# COMPACT_ATOMS: atom_id res chain seq x y z
N MET A 1 -17.48 11.87 4.07
CA MET A 1 -17.11 10.53 3.56
C MET A 1 -15.95 10.73 2.63
N LEU A 2 -14.87 9.99 2.83
CA LEU A 2 -13.69 10.08 2.00
C LEU A 2 -13.97 9.54 0.59
N THR A 3 -13.42 10.22 -0.39
CA THR A 3 -13.32 9.74 -1.78
C THR A 3 -12.23 8.68 -1.90
N ASP A 4 -12.27 7.89 -2.97
CA ASP A 4 -11.20 6.94 -3.29
C ASP A 4 -9.82 7.61 -3.34
N LYS A 5 -9.76 8.84 -3.87
CA LYS A 5 -8.54 9.62 -3.96
C LYS A 5 -8.00 10.01 -2.58
N GLU A 6 -8.87 10.44 -1.67
CA GLU A 6 -8.46 10.81 -0.31
C GLU A 6 -8.00 9.58 0.48
N MET A 7 -8.70 8.45 0.35
CA MET A 7 -8.27 7.19 0.97
C MET A 7 -6.92 6.69 0.42
N LEU A 8 -6.68 6.84 -0.89
CA LEU A 8 -5.39 6.50 -1.50
C LEU A 8 -4.27 7.37 -0.92
N GLN A 9 -4.48 8.68 -0.80
CA GLN A 9 -3.50 9.59 -0.19
C GLN A 9 -3.21 9.23 1.28
N ILE A 10 -4.21 8.75 2.02
CA ILE A 10 -4.00 8.24 3.39
C ILE A 10 -3.13 7.00 3.36
N ALA A 11 -3.40 6.05 2.46
CA ALA A 11 -2.62 4.83 2.32
C ALA A 11 -1.16 5.11 1.94
N GLU A 12 -0.91 6.01 0.99
CA GLU A 12 0.44 6.43 0.59
C GLU A 12 1.20 7.10 1.75
N ARG A 13 0.53 7.96 2.52
CA ARG A 13 1.13 8.58 3.72
C ARG A 13 1.45 7.55 4.80
N TYR A 14 0.58 6.56 5.00
CA TYR A 14 0.82 5.46 5.93
C TYR A 14 2.07 4.67 5.53
N LEU A 15 2.20 4.29 4.26
CA LEU A 15 3.38 3.59 3.75
C LEU A 15 4.66 4.40 3.92
N LYS A 16 4.62 5.71 3.63
CA LYS A 16 5.76 6.60 3.85
C LYS A 16 6.20 6.65 5.31
N LYS A 17 5.25 6.62 6.25
CA LYS A 17 5.52 6.63 7.70
C LYS A 17 6.15 5.31 8.18
N ILE A 18 5.66 4.16 7.70
CA ILE A 18 6.20 2.85 8.14
C ILE A 18 7.51 2.49 7.44
N GLY A 19 7.77 3.05 6.25
CA GLY A 19 9.00 2.83 5.48
C GLY A 19 10.11 3.85 5.73
N GLU A 20 9.90 4.81 6.64
CA GLU A 20 10.85 5.90 6.89
C GLU A 20 12.22 5.35 7.32
N GLY A 21 13.26 5.63 6.53
CA GLY A 21 14.65 5.20 6.79
C GLY A 21 15.01 3.77 6.35
N SER A 22 14.13 3.05 5.66
CA SER A 22 14.41 1.67 5.19
C SER A 22 14.21 1.50 3.69
N ILE A 23 13.01 1.13 3.26
CA ILE A 23 12.69 0.68 1.91
C ILE A 23 11.50 1.48 1.37
N GLU A 24 11.61 1.96 0.14
CA GLU A 24 10.51 2.60 -0.57
C GLU A 24 9.41 1.57 -0.86
N ALA A 25 8.27 1.70 -0.17
CA ALA A 25 7.08 0.87 -0.38
C ALA A 25 6.11 1.50 -1.39
N MET A 26 5.38 0.66 -2.12
CA MET A 26 4.41 1.08 -3.13
C MET A 26 3.17 0.18 -3.06
N ILE A 27 2.01 0.78 -3.31
CA ILE A 27 0.71 0.09 -3.37
C ILE A 27 0.57 -0.63 -4.72
N TYR A 28 0.00 -1.83 -4.73
CA TYR A 28 -0.51 -2.45 -5.96
C TYR A 28 -1.81 -1.76 -6.37
N SER A 29 -1.74 -0.82 -7.31
CA SER A 29 -2.90 0.00 -7.72
C SER A 29 -4.08 -0.86 -8.16
N ASP A 30 -3.80 -1.92 -8.91
CA ASP A 30 -4.81 -2.72 -9.59
C ASP A 30 -5.46 -3.76 -8.66
N ASP A 31 -4.83 -4.04 -7.52
CA ASP A 31 -5.29 -5.03 -6.54
C ASP A 31 -6.10 -4.41 -5.39
N THR A 32 -6.38 -3.11 -5.45
CA THR A 32 -7.15 -2.41 -4.41
C THR A 32 -8.58 -2.95 -4.34
N ILE A 33 -8.98 -3.50 -3.20
CA ILE A 33 -10.34 -4.00 -3.00
C ILE A 33 -11.19 -2.89 -2.38
N LYS A 34 -12.20 -2.44 -3.12
CA LYS A 34 -13.16 -1.43 -2.64
C LYS A 34 -14.32 -2.09 -1.90
N LYS A 35 -14.65 -1.57 -0.72
CA LYS A 35 -15.78 -2.00 0.11
C LYS A 35 -16.67 -0.80 0.47
N PRO A 36 -17.94 -1.02 0.84
CA PRO A 36 -18.81 0.06 1.30
C PRO A 36 -18.24 0.86 2.47
N TYR A 37 -17.41 0.22 3.30
CA TYR A 37 -16.81 0.78 4.51
C TYR A 37 -15.36 1.28 4.34
N GLY A 38 -14.76 1.15 3.16
CA GLY A 38 -13.37 1.57 2.94
C GLY A 38 -12.65 0.79 1.84
N ASN A 39 -11.36 1.07 1.68
CA ASN A 39 -10.50 0.44 0.67
C ASN A 39 -9.39 -0.39 1.34
N ILE A 40 -9.21 -1.61 0.87
CA ILE A 40 -8.13 -2.51 1.31
C ILE A 40 -6.99 -2.38 0.30
N TYR A 41 -5.82 -1.99 0.81
CA TYR A 41 -4.61 -1.78 0.00
C TYR A 41 -3.60 -2.88 0.24
N PHE A 42 -3.04 -3.38 -0.86
CA PHE A 42 -1.92 -4.29 -0.90
C PHE A 42 -0.67 -3.49 -1.23
N PHE A 43 0.47 -3.87 -0.67
CA PHE A 43 1.72 -3.17 -0.94
C PHE A 43 2.91 -4.12 -0.90
N ASN A 44 4.05 -3.66 -1.41
CA ASN A 44 5.36 -4.30 -1.19
C ASN A 44 6.45 -3.25 -1.39
N SER A 45 7.73 -3.65 -1.39
CA SER A 45 8.78 -2.74 -1.85
C SER A 45 8.54 -2.41 -3.32
N LYS A 46 8.77 -1.15 -3.68
CA LYS A 46 8.70 -0.70 -5.06
C LYS A 46 9.61 -1.52 -5.97
N LYS A 47 10.78 -1.94 -5.46
CA LYS A 47 11.73 -2.72 -6.23
C LYS A 47 11.19 -4.12 -6.54
N PHE A 48 10.57 -4.79 -5.58
CA PHE A 48 9.90 -6.08 -5.81
C PHE A 48 8.77 -5.94 -6.82
N ILE A 49 7.93 -4.91 -6.70
CA ILE A 49 6.81 -4.67 -7.63
C ILE A 49 7.32 -4.49 -9.06
N LEU A 50 8.41 -3.74 -9.25
CA LEU A 50 8.93 -3.42 -10.58
C LEU A 50 9.78 -4.54 -11.19
N THR A 51 10.48 -5.35 -10.40
CA THR A 51 11.43 -6.36 -10.92
C THR A 51 11.01 -7.81 -10.70
N GLY A 52 10.10 -8.08 -9.77
CA GLY A 52 9.70 -9.43 -9.36
C GLY A 52 10.80 -10.20 -8.59
N GLU A 53 11.93 -9.57 -8.26
CA GLU A 53 13.02 -10.26 -7.57
C GLU A 53 12.69 -10.45 -6.08
N PHE A 54 12.40 -11.69 -5.69
CA PHE A 54 12.01 -12.08 -4.33
C PHE A 54 12.92 -11.57 -3.20
N LYS A 55 14.22 -11.36 -3.44
CA LYS A 55 15.13 -10.77 -2.42
C LYS A 55 14.74 -9.35 -1.99
N TYR A 56 13.89 -8.67 -2.75
CA TYR A 56 13.34 -7.35 -2.41
C TYR A 56 11.95 -7.41 -1.79
N GLU A 57 11.36 -8.60 -1.66
CA GLU A 57 10.07 -8.77 -1.02
C GLU A 57 10.14 -8.33 0.46
N LEU A 58 9.15 -7.55 0.90
CA LEU A 58 9.03 -7.15 2.30
C LEU A 58 8.41 -8.28 3.13
N GLY A 59 9.11 -8.72 4.18
CA GLY A 59 8.49 -9.48 5.27
C GLY A 59 7.67 -8.53 6.14
N GLY A 60 6.34 -8.59 6.04
CA GLY A 60 5.42 -7.67 6.74
C GLY A 60 4.48 -6.86 5.83
N ASN A 61 4.27 -7.31 4.61
CA ASN A 61 3.41 -6.69 3.59
C ASN A 61 1.92 -7.07 3.69
N ALA A 62 1.41 -7.29 4.92
CA ALA A 62 0.01 -7.63 5.12
C ALA A 62 -0.91 -6.50 4.63
N PRO A 63 -2.04 -6.80 3.95
CA PRO A 63 -2.97 -5.77 3.48
C PRO A 63 -3.56 -4.98 4.63
N PHE A 64 -3.89 -3.71 4.39
CA PHE A 64 -4.50 -2.84 5.40
C PHE A 64 -5.72 -2.09 4.87
N LEU A 65 -6.66 -1.78 5.77
CA LEU A 65 -7.89 -1.05 5.48
C LEU A 65 -7.70 0.44 5.75
N VAL A 66 -8.18 1.28 4.84
CA VAL A 66 -8.49 2.68 5.10
C VAL A 66 -10.01 2.82 5.11
N GLU A 67 -10.57 3.21 6.25
CA GLU A 67 -12.01 3.39 6.46
C GLU A 67 -12.53 4.67 5.77
N LYS A 68 -13.82 4.68 5.42
CA LYS A 68 -14.48 5.70 4.59
C LYS A 68 -15.12 6.86 5.36
#